data_AF-A0A1G1HEI5-F1
#
_entry.id   AF-A0A1G1HEI5-F1
#
_cell.length_a   1.000
_cell.length_b   1.000
_cell.length_c   1.000
_cell.angle_alpha   90.00
_cell.angle_beta   90.00
_cell.angle_gamma   90.00
#
_symmetry.space_group_name_H-M   'P 1'
#
loop_
_entity.id
_entity.type
_entity.pdbx_description
1 polymer ?
#
loop_
_entity_poly.entity_id
_entity_poly.type
_entity_poly.pdbx_seq_one_letter_code
_entity_poly.pdbx_strand_id
1 'polypeptide(L)'
;MRKRIKFLERELSQLIASPRLKLNKNVLAGIPKVWGLYRIFMPRSERTLYIGKSSNLRRRLRNDLLTLTGSHTLKNKLEHEWQINRENIIPYLNQCRVQIITEDQDNITTLEHFAISMLEPELND
;
A
#
# COMPACT_ATOMS: atom_id res chain seq x y z
N MET A 1 -6.27 25.51 -8.39
CA MET A 1 -4.95 24.84 -8.25
C MET A 1 -4.42 24.84 -6.81
N ARG A 2 -4.14 25.99 -6.16
CA ARG A 2 -3.58 26.03 -4.77
C ARG A 2 -4.38 25.24 -3.71
N LYS A 3 -5.71 25.25 -3.76
CA LYS A 3 -6.56 24.47 -2.83
C LYS A 3 -6.40 22.95 -2.99
N ARG A 4 -6.22 22.47 -4.23
CA ARG A 4 -6.08 21.03 -4.52
C ARG A 4 -4.74 20.49 -4.03
N ILE A 5 -3.65 21.25 -4.25
CA ILE A 5 -2.32 20.86 -3.76
C ILE A 5 -2.31 20.79 -2.23
N LYS A 6 -2.84 21.81 -1.54
CA LYS A 6 -2.95 21.79 -0.07
C LYS A 6 -3.74 20.60 0.48
N PHE A 7 -4.81 20.22 -0.21
CA PHE A 7 -5.56 19.02 0.13
C PHE A 7 -4.67 17.77 0.01
N LEU A 8 -3.97 17.59 -1.11
CA LEU A 8 -3.09 16.44 -1.32
C LEU A 8 -1.94 16.37 -0.31
N GLU A 9 -1.31 17.52 0.00
CA GLU A 9 -0.28 17.63 1.03
C GLU A 9 -0.80 17.22 2.42
N ARG A 10 -2.01 17.65 2.76
CA ARG A 10 -2.66 17.28 4.03
C ARG A 10 -2.91 15.77 4.10
N GLU A 11 -3.50 15.18 3.08
CA GLU A 11 -3.79 13.74 3.08
C GLU A 11 -2.51 12.89 3.06
N LEU A 12 -1.50 13.30 2.30
CA LEU A 12 -0.20 12.64 2.32
C LEU A 12 0.45 12.73 3.71
N SER A 13 0.35 13.88 4.38
CA SER A 13 0.84 14.04 5.75
C SER A 13 0.11 13.12 6.73
N GLN A 14 -1.20 12.95 6.58
CA GLN A 14 -1.97 11.99 7.38
C GLN A 14 -1.50 10.55 7.13
N LEU A 15 -1.24 10.16 5.87
CA LEU A 15 -0.67 8.85 5.56
C LEU A 15 0.67 8.65 6.24
N ILE A 16 1.58 9.62 6.15
CA ILE A 16 2.92 9.56 6.76
C ILE A 16 2.83 9.45 8.28
N ALA A 17 1.89 10.17 8.90
CA ALA A 17 1.64 10.14 10.34
C ALA A 17 0.89 8.88 10.81
N SER A 18 0.23 8.15 9.90
CA SER A 18 -0.56 6.98 10.26
C SER A 18 0.29 5.85 10.87
N PRO A 19 -0.28 5.03 11.78
CA PRO A 19 0.46 3.92 12.38
C PRO A 19 0.96 2.92 11.33
N ARG A 20 2.19 2.47 11.51
CA ARG A 20 2.76 1.39 10.70
C ARG A 20 2.37 0.05 11.28
N LEU A 21 1.50 -0.63 10.57
CA LEU A 21 0.99 -1.95 10.93
C LEU A 21 1.89 -3.03 10.33
N LYS A 22 2.05 -4.16 11.03
CA LYS A 22 2.67 -5.35 10.41
C LYS A 22 1.77 -5.86 9.29
N LEU A 23 2.37 -6.20 8.15
CA LEU A 23 1.65 -6.76 7.02
C LEU A 23 1.42 -8.28 7.22
N ASN A 24 0.55 -8.64 8.16
CA ASN A 24 0.15 -10.04 8.41
C ASN A 24 -1.36 -10.18 8.60
N LYS A 25 -1.90 -11.38 8.35
CA LYS A 25 -3.37 -11.61 8.32
C LYS A 25 -4.10 -11.22 9.61
N ASN A 26 -3.48 -11.39 10.78
CA ASN A 26 -4.12 -11.13 12.07
C ASN A 26 -4.30 -9.62 12.27
N VAL A 27 -3.26 -8.83 12.02
CA VAL A 27 -3.33 -7.36 12.14
C VAL A 27 -4.29 -6.78 11.10
N LEU A 28 -4.24 -7.29 9.86
CA LEU A 28 -5.08 -6.78 8.78
C LEU A 28 -6.57 -7.17 8.91
N ALA A 29 -6.93 -8.05 9.85
CA ALA A 29 -8.34 -8.39 10.10
C ALA A 29 -9.15 -7.18 10.60
N GLY A 30 -8.50 -6.23 11.29
CA GLY A 30 -9.12 -5.01 11.81
C GLY A 30 -9.27 -3.87 10.80
N ILE A 31 -8.63 -3.95 9.62
CA ILE A 31 -8.67 -2.88 8.61
C ILE A 31 -10.09 -2.70 8.07
N PRO A 32 -10.57 -1.47 7.82
CA PRO A 32 -11.93 -1.23 7.32
C PRO A 32 -12.16 -1.74 5.88
N LYS A 33 -13.43 -1.98 5.53
CA LYS A 33 -13.88 -2.35 4.18
C LYS A 33 -14.33 -1.11 3.40
N VAL A 34 -13.40 -0.19 3.16
CA VAL A 34 -13.70 1.12 2.55
C VAL A 34 -12.65 1.49 1.50
N TRP A 35 -12.92 2.56 0.76
CA TRP A 35 -11.94 3.22 -0.09
C TRP A 35 -10.76 3.75 0.73
N GLY A 36 -9.55 3.58 0.19
CA GLY A 36 -8.37 4.10 0.83
C GLY A 36 -7.08 3.84 0.07
N LEU A 37 -6.03 4.45 0.59
CA LEU A 37 -4.66 4.37 0.10
C LEU A 37 -3.86 3.55 1.11
N TYR A 38 -2.94 2.74 0.60
CA TYR A 38 -1.98 2.03 1.42
C TYR A 38 -0.56 2.23 0.90
N ARG A 39 0.39 2.31 1.83
CA ARG A 39 1.83 2.39 1.57
C ARG A 39 2.51 1.21 2.25
N ILE A 40 3.18 0.38 1.47
CA ILE A 40 3.95 -0.77 1.95
C ILE A 40 5.42 -0.40 1.99
N PHE A 41 6.07 -0.75 3.09
CA PHE A 41 7.50 -0.53 3.32
C PHE A 41 8.31 -1.76 2.96
N MET A 42 9.56 -1.54 2.55
CA MET A 42 10.54 -2.62 2.44
C MET A 42 10.81 -3.26 3.83
N PRO A 43 11.13 -4.57 3.90
CA PRO A 43 11.51 -5.21 5.14
C PRO A 43 12.67 -4.49 5.83
N ARG A 44 12.53 -4.27 7.15
CA ARG A 44 13.57 -3.63 8.00
C ARG A 44 14.05 -2.26 7.48
N SER A 45 13.22 -1.56 6.72
CA SER A 45 13.57 -0.30 6.09
C SER A 45 12.43 0.72 6.20
N GLU A 46 12.80 1.99 6.02
CA GLU A 46 11.91 3.15 5.95
C GLU A 46 11.53 3.49 4.50
N ARG A 47 12.17 2.85 3.52
CA ARG A 47 11.89 3.02 2.09
C ARG A 47 10.52 2.47 1.73
N THR A 48 9.84 3.17 0.82
CA THR A 48 8.56 2.75 0.29
C THR A 48 8.80 1.65 -0.74
N LEU A 49 8.22 0.47 -0.53
CA LEU A 49 8.21 -0.60 -1.52
C LEU A 49 7.15 -0.34 -2.59
N TYR A 50 5.93 0.00 -2.15
CA TYR A 50 4.77 0.09 -3.04
C TYR A 50 3.67 0.96 -2.44
N ILE A 51 2.96 1.69 -3.28
CA ILE A 51 1.76 2.43 -2.94
C ILE A 51 0.62 1.91 -3.80
N GLY A 52 -0.55 1.71 -3.20
CA GLY A 52 -1.73 1.36 -3.97
C GLY A 52 -3.01 1.87 -3.33
N LYS A 53 -4.08 1.92 -4.12
CA LYS A 53 -5.44 2.18 -3.65
C LYS A 53 -6.35 0.97 -3.76
N SER A 54 -7.46 1.02 -3.02
CA SER A 54 -8.55 0.04 -3.18
C SER A 54 -9.87 0.61 -2.68
N SER A 55 -10.98 0.18 -3.27
CA SER A 55 -12.33 0.35 -2.73
C SER A 55 -12.62 -0.53 -1.50
N ASN A 56 -11.76 -1.49 -1.22
CA ASN A 56 -11.88 -2.41 -0.10
C ASN A 56 -10.48 -2.79 0.41
N LEU A 57 -9.91 -1.93 1.26
CA LEU A 57 -8.59 -2.12 1.86
C LEU A 57 -8.42 -3.50 2.50
N ARG A 58 -9.41 -3.96 3.27
CA ARG A 58 -9.35 -5.29 3.91
C ARG A 58 -9.20 -6.40 2.88
N ARG A 59 -10.03 -6.44 1.84
CA ARG A 59 -9.94 -7.47 0.78
C ARG A 59 -8.58 -7.40 0.09
N ARG A 60 -8.16 -6.21 -0.35
CA ARG A 60 -6.92 -6.02 -1.12
C ARG A 60 -5.69 -6.47 -0.33
N LEU A 61 -5.55 -6.01 0.91
CA LEU A 61 -4.37 -6.29 1.72
C LEU A 61 -4.38 -7.70 2.33
N ARG A 62 -5.53 -8.19 2.80
CA ARG A 62 -5.59 -9.49 3.49
C ARG A 62 -5.76 -10.66 2.53
N ASN A 63 -6.66 -10.53 1.56
CA ASN A 63 -7.06 -11.65 0.72
C ASN A 63 -6.29 -11.65 -0.59
N ASP A 64 -6.13 -10.51 -1.24
CA ASP A 64 -5.47 -10.47 -2.55
C ASP A 64 -3.94 -10.51 -2.40
N LEU A 65 -3.39 -9.72 -1.47
CA LEU A 65 -1.94 -9.62 -1.24
C LEU A 65 -1.38 -10.79 -0.41
N LEU A 66 -1.98 -11.12 0.74
CA LEU A 66 -1.43 -12.13 1.65
C LEU A 66 -1.91 -13.57 1.43
N THR A 67 -2.30 -13.92 0.19
CA THR A 67 -2.61 -15.30 -0.19
C THR A 67 -1.86 -15.69 -1.46
N LEU A 68 -1.60 -16.99 -1.64
CA LEU A 68 -0.91 -17.51 -2.82
C LEU A 68 -1.74 -17.37 -4.11
N THR A 69 -3.07 -17.45 -3.97
CA THR A 69 -4.03 -17.45 -5.09
C THR A 69 -4.60 -16.08 -5.41
N GLY A 70 -4.48 -15.09 -4.51
CA GLY A 70 -4.97 -13.73 -4.76
C GLY A 70 -4.26 -13.07 -5.96
N SER A 71 -4.91 -12.12 -6.61
CA SER A 71 -4.27 -11.31 -7.66
C SER A 71 -3.92 -9.93 -7.12
N HIS A 72 -2.64 -9.58 -7.12
CA HIS A 72 -2.16 -8.29 -6.64
C HIS A 72 -0.92 -7.87 -7.42
N THR A 73 -0.94 -6.65 -7.99
CA THR A 73 0.14 -6.11 -8.83
C THR A 73 1.50 -6.22 -8.16
N LEU A 74 1.61 -5.82 -6.88
CA LEU A 74 2.85 -5.97 -6.11
C LEU A 74 3.44 -7.39 -6.11
N LYS A 75 2.64 -8.46 -6.09
CA LYS A 75 3.19 -9.83 -6.12
C LYS A 75 3.84 -10.12 -7.46
N ASN A 76 3.18 -9.74 -8.55
CA ASN A 76 3.72 -9.91 -9.90
C ASN A 76 5.02 -9.12 -10.05
N LYS A 77 5.09 -7.91 -9.49
CA LYS A 77 6.31 -7.10 -9.50
C LYS A 77 7.45 -7.72 -8.70
N LEU A 78 7.17 -8.21 -7.49
CA LEU A 78 8.16 -8.93 -6.69
C LEU A 78 8.68 -10.19 -7.40
N GLU A 79 7.81 -10.90 -8.12
CA GLU A 79 8.16 -12.09 -8.89
C GLU A 79 9.01 -11.76 -10.13
N HIS A 80 8.60 -10.76 -10.91
CA HIS A 80 9.22 -10.48 -12.21
C HIS A 80 10.41 -9.53 -12.14
N GLU A 81 10.33 -8.48 -11.32
CA GLU A 81 11.37 -7.45 -11.24
C GLU A 81 12.47 -7.84 -10.25
N TRP A 82 12.10 -8.46 -9.12
CA TRP A 82 13.04 -8.82 -8.06
C TRP A 82 13.33 -10.32 -7.98
N GLN A 83 12.74 -11.12 -8.87
CA GLN A 83 12.95 -12.57 -8.95
C GLN A 83 12.71 -13.33 -7.63
N ILE A 84 11.76 -12.84 -6.81
CA ILE A 84 11.35 -13.57 -5.61
C ILE A 84 10.45 -14.73 -6.04
N ASN A 85 10.88 -15.96 -5.78
CA ASN A 85 10.07 -17.15 -6.01
C ASN A 85 8.69 -17.01 -5.36
N ARG A 86 7.63 -17.45 -6.07
CA ARG A 86 6.24 -17.30 -5.63
C ARG A 86 5.95 -17.80 -4.21
N GLU A 87 6.59 -18.89 -3.81
CA GLU A 87 6.51 -19.47 -2.46
C GLU A 87 7.09 -18.56 -1.36
N ASN A 88 8.06 -17.71 -1.72
CA ASN A 88 8.77 -16.80 -0.81
C ASN A 88 8.17 -15.38 -0.77
N ILE A 89 7.24 -15.05 -1.67
CA ILE A 89 6.58 -13.73 -1.69
C ILE A 89 5.83 -13.46 -0.39
N ILE A 90 5.04 -14.41 0.11
CA ILE A 90 4.29 -14.21 1.36
C ILE A 90 5.22 -14.12 2.58
N PRO A 91 6.22 -15.01 2.76
CA PRO A 91 7.26 -14.84 3.77
C PRO A 91 7.98 -13.49 3.73
N TYR A 92 8.28 -12.98 2.53
CA TYR A 92 8.86 -11.66 2.34
C TYR A 92 7.90 -10.56 2.80
N LEU A 93 6.65 -10.58 2.32
CA LEU A 93 5.62 -9.59 2.67
C LEU A 93 5.30 -9.56 4.18
N ASN A 94 5.36 -10.70 4.87
CA ASN A 94 5.15 -10.76 6.33
C ASN A 94 6.21 -9.99 7.14
N GLN A 95 7.36 -9.66 6.54
CA GLN A 95 8.40 -8.83 7.14
C GLN A 95 8.21 -7.33 6.85
N CYS A 96 7.27 -6.99 5.95
CA CYS A 96 6.93 -5.62 5.60
C CYS A 96 5.98 -4.99 6.62
N ARG A 97 5.89 -3.66 6.53
CA ARG A 97 4.91 -2.84 7.26
C ARG A 97 4.01 -2.12 6.28
N VAL A 98 2.83 -1.72 6.73
CA VAL A 98 1.85 -0.97 5.93
C VAL A 98 1.30 0.23 6.71
N GLN A 99 1.17 1.35 6.02
CA GLN A 99 0.39 2.52 6.44
C GLN A 99 -0.88 2.59 5.60
N ILE A 100 -1.98 3.06 6.20
CA ILE A 100 -3.25 3.20 5.51
C ILE A 100 -3.92 4.51 5.89
N ILE A 101 -4.64 5.09 4.93
CA ILE A 101 -5.64 6.13 5.18
C ILE A 101 -6.90 5.82 4.38
N THR A 102 -8.02 6.32 4.86
CA THR A 102 -9.31 6.22 4.17
C THR A 102 -9.60 7.54 3.51
N GLU A 103 -10.09 7.50 2.28
CA GLU A 103 -10.49 8.69 1.53
C GLU A 103 -11.63 8.31 0.58
N ASP A 104 -12.39 9.31 0.14
CA ASP A 104 -13.43 9.14 -0.86
C ASP A 104 -12.89 8.67 -2.22
N GLN A 105 -13.80 8.15 -3.05
CA GLN A 105 -13.48 7.63 -4.37
C GLN A 105 -12.98 8.72 -5.34
N ASP A 106 -13.47 9.94 -5.19
CA ASP A 106 -13.19 11.03 -6.13
C ASP A 106 -11.75 11.54 -5.99
N ASN A 107 -11.18 11.47 -4.79
CA ASN A 107 -9.85 12.00 -4.51
C ASN A 107 -8.75 10.94 -4.50
N ILE A 108 -9.09 9.67 -4.26
CA ILE A 108 -8.11 8.62 -4.02
C ILE A 108 -7.15 8.39 -5.19
N THR A 109 -7.62 8.55 -6.45
CA THR A 109 -6.76 8.34 -7.63
C THR A 109 -5.72 9.45 -7.76
N THR A 110 -6.13 10.71 -7.60
CA THR A 110 -5.18 11.84 -7.62
C THR A 110 -4.21 11.74 -6.44
N LEU A 111 -4.71 11.32 -5.27
CA LEU A 111 -3.88 11.15 -4.09
C LEU A 111 -2.85 10.04 -4.25
N GLU A 112 -3.22 8.91 -4.88
CA GLU A 112 -2.28 7.84 -5.20
C GLU A 112 -1.14 8.32 -6.10
N HIS A 113 -1.46 8.99 -7.21
CA HIS A 113 -0.44 9.53 -8.12
C HIS A 113 0.47 10.54 -7.40
N PHE A 114 -0.12 11.44 -6.61
CA PHE A 114 0.65 12.40 -5.82
C PHE A 114 1.57 11.71 -4.82
N ALA A 115 1.08 10.70 -4.10
CA ALA A 115 1.87 9.95 -3.13
C ALA A 115 3.00 9.17 -3.81
N ILE A 116 2.77 8.58 -4.99
CA ILE A 116 3.81 7.91 -5.78
C ILE A 116 4.91 8.91 -6.16
N SER A 117 4.56 10.08 -6.70
CA SER A 117 5.55 11.10 -7.09
C SER A 117 6.34 11.65 -5.90
N MET A 118 5.73 11.75 -4.72
CA MET A 118 6.38 12.35 -3.54
C MET A 118 7.20 11.34 -2.72
N LEU A 119 6.84 10.05 -2.76
CA LEU A 119 7.44 9.01 -1.92
C LEU A 119 8.27 7.99 -2.69
N GLU A 120 8.34 8.12 -4.01
CA GLU A 120 9.20 7.37 -4.94
C GLU A 120 9.31 5.88 -4.58
N PRO A 121 8.19 5.14 -4.57
CA PRO A 121 8.18 3.73 -4.24
C PRO A 121 8.98 2.90 -5.26
N GLU A 122 9.69 1.88 -4.80
CA GLU A 122 10.56 1.06 -5.67
C GLU A 122 9.80 0.34 -6.78
N LEU A 123 8.53 0.00 -6.55
CA LEU A 123 7.73 -0.86 -7.44
C LEU A 123 6.44 -0.18 -7.92
N ASN A 124 6.35 1.15 -7.97
CA ASN A 124 5.34 1.81 -8.80
C ASN A 124 6.01 2.44 -10.02
N ASP A 125 5.46 2.13 -11.20
CA ASP A 125 5.87 2.69 -12.49
C ASP A 125 4.66 3.38 -13.12
#